data_AF-A0A958KZG2-F1
#
_entry.id   AF-A0A958KZG2-F1
#
_cell.length_a   1.000
_cell.length_b   1.000
_cell.length_c   1.000
_cell.angle_alpha   90.00
_cell.angle_beta   90.00
_cell.angle_gamma   90.00
#
_symmetry.space_group_name_H-M   'P 1'
#
loop_
_entity.id
_entity.type
_entity.pdbx_description
1 polymer ?
#
loop_
_entity_poly.entity_id
_entity_poly.type
_entity_poly.pdbx_seq_one_letter_code
_entity_poly.pdbx_strand_id
1 'polypeptide(L)'
;MTYVITKPCLGTKDRSCVEVCPVDCFYDIRKKKYNSQYGVEISGDDGDETVGLLVIHPDECINCGACETECPVEAIYEDSAVPEDFKEFIKINEEETVSLGEEDLDGLRCTAK
;
A
#
# COMPACT_ATOMS: atom_id res chain seq x y z
N MET A 1 15.58 -2.87 3.55
CA MET A 1 15.08 -3.06 2.18
C MET A 1 13.68 -3.59 2.33
N THR A 2 12.73 -2.97 1.65
CA THR A 2 11.31 -3.36 1.62
C THR A 2 10.79 -3.04 0.23
N TYR A 3 9.68 -3.66 -0.15
CA TYR A 3 8.85 -3.15 -1.23
C TYR A 3 7.96 -2.02 -0.73
N VAL A 4 7.63 -1.10 -1.63
CA VAL A 4 6.89 0.13 -1.36
C VAL A 4 5.82 0.32 -2.42
N ILE A 5 4.59 0.58 -1.98
CA ILE A 5 3.49 0.95 -2.88
C ILE A 5 3.53 2.46 -3.12
N THR A 6 3.41 2.83 -4.38
CA THR A 6 3.45 4.22 -4.86
C THR A 6 2.09 4.69 -5.39
N LYS A 7 2.06 5.93 -5.89
CA LYS A 7 0.88 6.64 -6.41
C LYS A 7 -0.07 5.80 -7.29
N PRO A 8 0.35 4.93 -8.22
CA PRO A 8 -0.56 4.26 -9.14
C PRO A 8 -1.57 3.32 -8.46
N CYS A 9 -1.35 2.94 -7.19
CA CYS A 9 -2.30 2.12 -6.43
C CYS A 9 -3.54 2.91 -5.95
N LEU A 10 -3.45 4.24 -5.85
CA LEU A 10 -4.52 5.09 -5.31
C LEU A 10 -5.81 4.96 -6.13
N GLY A 11 -6.88 4.49 -5.50
CA GLY A 11 -8.18 4.31 -6.15
C GLY A 11 -8.32 3.06 -7.02
N THR A 12 -7.23 2.36 -7.36
CA THR A 12 -7.28 1.09 -8.09
C THR A 12 -7.45 -0.09 -7.13
N LYS A 13 -6.59 -0.18 -6.10
CA LYS A 13 -6.65 -1.18 -5.01
C LYS A 13 -7.07 -2.58 -5.48
N ASP A 14 -6.40 -3.09 -6.51
CA ASP A 14 -6.75 -4.33 -7.20
C ASP A 14 -6.56 -5.60 -6.34
N ARG A 15 -5.64 -5.54 -5.37
CA ARG A 15 -5.32 -6.61 -4.39
C ARG A 15 -4.68 -7.88 -4.93
N SER A 16 -4.36 -8.01 -6.22
CA SER A 16 -3.58 -9.17 -6.72
C SER A 16 -2.23 -9.36 -6.03
N CYS A 17 -1.59 -8.28 -5.57
CA CYS A 17 -0.35 -8.34 -4.80
C CYS A 17 -0.49 -9.01 -3.42
N VAL A 18 -1.70 -9.03 -2.85
CA VAL A 18 -1.96 -9.64 -1.54
C VAL A 18 -1.96 -11.16 -1.66
N GLU A 19 -2.49 -11.70 -2.76
CA GLU A 19 -2.63 -13.15 -2.97
C GLU A 19 -1.28 -13.88 -3.09
N VAL A 20 -0.23 -13.15 -3.50
CA VAL A 20 1.11 -13.71 -3.70
C VAL A 20 2.07 -13.42 -2.55
N CYS A 21 1.64 -12.64 -1.55
CA CYS A 21 2.50 -12.28 -0.43
C CYS A 21 2.62 -13.44 0.57
N PRO A 22 3.81 -14.02 0.81
CA PRO A 22 3.96 -15.16 1.71
C PRO A 22 3.81 -14.82 3.21
N VAL A 23 3.77 -13.54 3.55
CA VAL A 23 3.77 -13.02 4.94
C VAL A 23 2.60 -12.07 5.21
N ASP A 24 1.66 -11.91 4.27
CA ASP A 24 0.48 -11.04 4.40
C ASP A 24 0.81 -9.63 4.94
N CYS A 25 1.90 -9.02 4.46
CA CYS A 25 2.41 -7.74 4.97
C CYS A 25 1.73 -6.50 4.35
N PHE A 26 0.51 -6.64 3.83
CA PHE A 26 -0.24 -5.58 3.16
C PHE A 26 -1.37 -5.05 4.05
N TYR A 27 -1.56 -3.73 4.02
CA TYR A 27 -2.58 -3.05 4.81
C TYR A 27 -3.41 -2.11 3.95
N ASP A 28 -4.71 -2.08 4.22
CA ASP A 28 -5.68 -1.26 3.51
C ASP A 28 -5.87 0.09 4.20
N ILE A 29 -5.20 1.14 3.70
CA ILE A 29 -5.33 2.48 4.25
C ILE A 29 -6.46 3.22 3.55
N ARG A 30 -7.62 3.31 4.19
CA ARG A 30 -8.83 3.96 3.66
C ARG A 30 -8.92 5.46 3.99
N LYS A 31 -7.81 6.19 3.78
CA LYS A 31 -7.73 7.64 4.09
C LYS A 31 -7.91 8.48 2.83
N LYS A 32 -8.99 9.27 2.76
CA LYS A 32 -9.29 10.16 1.61
C LYS A 32 -8.26 11.26 1.38
N LYS A 33 -7.51 11.63 2.43
CA LYS A 33 -6.43 12.64 2.37
C LYS A 33 -5.45 12.38 1.23
N TYR A 34 -5.10 11.12 0.96
CA TYR A 34 -4.14 10.76 -0.08
C TYR A 34 -4.72 10.95 -1.48
N ASN A 35 -5.96 10.52 -1.71
CA ASN A 35 -6.63 10.71 -3.00
C ASN A 35 -6.77 12.19 -3.35
N SER A 36 -7.18 13.03 -2.39
CA SER A 36 -7.25 14.48 -2.58
C SER A 36 -5.88 15.12 -2.80
N GLN A 37 -4.84 14.66 -2.08
CA GLN A 37 -3.47 15.18 -2.22
C GLN A 37 -2.87 14.90 -3.60
N TYR A 38 -3.14 13.72 -4.18
CA TYR A 38 -2.57 13.32 -5.47
C TYR A 38 -3.51 13.51 -6.67
N GLY A 39 -4.69 14.12 -6.45
CA GLY A 39 -5.65 14.50 -7.49
C GLY A 39 -6.45 13.33 -8.07
N VAL A 40 -6.65 12.25 -7.30
CA VAL A 40 -7.45 11.09 -7.71
C VAL A 40 -8.89 11.31 -7.23
N GLU A 41 -9.78 11.71 -8.14
CA GLU A 41 -11.20 11.86 -7.84
C GLU A 41 -11.87 10.48 -7.75
N ILE A 42 -12.35 10.14 -6.55
CA ILE A 42 -13.14 8.94 -6.27
C ILE A 42 -14.46 9.36 -5.63
N SER A 43 -15.53 8.66 -5.99
CA SER A 43 -16.89 8.92 -5.50
C SER A 43 -17.13 8.46 -4.06
N GLY A 44 -16.18 7.75 -3.44
CA GLY A 44 -16.30 7.19 -2.09
C GLY A 44 -16.19 8.22 -0.95
N ASP A 45 -16.83 7.90 0.17
CA ASP A 45 -16.68 8.60 1.45
C ASP A 45 -15.59 7.95 2.33
N ASP A 46 -15.11 8.63 3.36
CA ASP A 46 -14.05 8.12 4.25
C ASP A 46 -14.43 6.76 4.86
N GLY A 47 -13.68 5.71 4.49
CA GLY A 47 -13.94 4.31 4.90
C GLY A 47 -14.41 3.38 3.78
N ASP A 48 -14.69 3.90 2.59
CA ASP A 48 -15.03 3.09 1.42
C ASP A 48 -13.83 2.27 0.91
N GLU A 49 -14.09 1.09 0.35
CA GLU A 49 -13.06 0.17 -0.12
C GLU A 49 -12.25 0.71 -1.31
N THR A 50 -12.78 1.68 -2.04
CA THR A 50 -12.09 2.34 -3.16
C THR A 50 -11.21 3.52 -2.72
N VAL A 51 -11.33 3.94 -1.45
CA VAL A 51 -10.61 5.10 -0.92
C VAL A 51 -9.22 4.70 -0.44
N GLY A 52 -8.25 5.59 -0.69
CA GLY A 52 -6.88 5.45 -0.25
C GLY A 52 -6.06 4.50 -1.12
N LEU A 53 -5.15 3.78 -0.48
CA LEU A 53 -4.16 2.90 -1.11
C LEU A 53 -3.85 1.71 -0.20
N LEU A 54 -3.29 0.67 -0.80
CA LEU A 54 -2.61 -0.37 -0.06
C LEU A 54 -1.22 0.12 0.36
N VAL A 55 -0.73 -0.31 1.51
CA VAL A 55 0.65 -0.07 1.96
C VAL A 55 1.31 -1.38 2.39
N ILE A 56 2.63 -1.43 2.30
CA ILE A 56 3.45 -2.58 2.71
C ILE A 56 4.16 -2.23 4.02
N HIS A 57 4.11 -3.13 5.00
CA HIS A 57 4.85 -2.93 6.25
C HIS A 57 6.35 -3.23 6.05
N PRO A 58 7.24 -2.26 6.31
CA PRO A 58 8.67 -2.41 6.04
C PRO A 58 9.34 -3.52 6.85
N ASP A 59 8.96 -3.68 8.13
CA ASP A 59 9.53 -4.73 8.99
C ASP A 59 8.97 -6.14 8.76
N GLU A 60 7.75 -6.28 8.23
CA GLU A 60 7.17 -7.59 7.90
C GLU A 60 7.60 -8.07 6.49
N CYS A 61 7.90 -7.15 5.58
CA CYS A 61 8.30 -7.48 4.23
C CYS A 61 9.65 -8.21 4.17
N ILE A 62 9.67 -9.39 3.55
CA ILE A 62 10.88 -10.21 3.39
C ILE A 62 11.62 -10.01 2.06
N ASN A 63 11.26 -8.99 1.26
CA ASN A 63 11.83 -8.70 -0.06
C ASN A 63 11.84 -9.88 -1.03
N CYS A 64 10.74 -10.64 -1.11
CA CYS A 64 10.66 -11.77 -2.03
C CYS A 64 10.42 -11.36 -3.50
N GLY A 65 9.90 -10.16 -3.75
CA GLY A 65 9.65 -9.62 -5.10
C GLY A 65 8.45 -10.18 -5.85
N ALA A 66 7.68 -11.10 -5.24
CA ALA A 66 6.51 -11.68 -5.90
C ALA A 66 5.42 -10.65 -6.23
N CYS A 67 5.26 -9.62 -5.39
CA CYS A 67 4.18 -8.63 -5.55
C CYS A 67 4.44 -7.61 -6.67
N GLU A 68 5.70 -7.37 -7.07
CA GLU A 68 6.06 -6.39 -8.09
C GLU A 68 5.47 -6.74 -9.45
N THR A 69 5.60 -8.01 -9.87
CA THR A 69 5.16 -8.48 -11.18
C THR A 69 3.66 -8.70 -11.29
N GLU A 70 2.98 -8.86 -10.15
CA GLU A 70 1.54 -9.11 -10.09
C GLU A 70 0.72 -7.82 -10.08
N CYS A 71 1.36 -6.67 -9.83
CA CYS A 71 0.64 -5.40 -9.80
C CYS A 71 0.27 -4.95 -11.22
N PRO A 72 -1.03 -4.89 -11.59
CA PRO A 72 -1.45 -4.56 -12.96
C PRO A 72 -1.15 -3.11 -13.38
N VAL A 73 -0.89 -2.24 -12.40
CA VAL A 73 -0.62 -0.80 -12.60
C VAL A 73 0.82 -0.43 -12.23
N GLU A 74 1.69 -1.42 -12.03
CA GLU A 74 3.13 -1.22 -11.76
C GLU A 74 3.36 -0.21 -10.62
N ALA A 75 2.60 -0.36 -9.52
CA ALA A 75 2.65 0.55 -8.38
C ALA A 75 3.70 0.17 -7.33
N ILE A 76 4.30 -1.03 -7.41
CA ILE A 76 5.15 -1.60 -6.38
C ILE A 76 6.60 -1.56 -6.84
N TYR A 77 7.47 -1.01 -6.01
CA TYR A 77 8.91 -0.90 -6.28
C TYR A 77 9.71 -1.29 -5.04
N GLU A 78 10.92 -1.79 -5.22
CA GLU A 78 11.89 -1.88 -4.12
C GLU A 78 12.26 -0.46 -3.64
N ASP A 79 12.47 -0.27 -2.34
CA ASP A 79 12.82 1.01 -1.71
C ASP A 79 13.92 1.80 -2.44
N SER A 80 14.92 1.10 -2.98
CA SER A 80 16.05 1.66 -3.73
C SER A 80 15.74 1.96 -5.20
N ALA A 81 14.70 1.34 -5.75
CA ALA A 81 14.25 1.49 -7.14
C ALA A 81 13.06 2.46 -7.29
N VAL A 82 12.52 2.98 -6.18
CA VAL A 82 11.42 3.96 -6.21
C VAL A 82 11.85 5.22 -6.99
N PRO A 83 11.08 5.64 -8.02
CA PRO A 83 11.32 6.89 -8.74
C PRO A 83 11.34 8.11 -7.83
N GLU A 84 12.08 9.16 -8.20
CA GLU A 84 12.26 10.34 -7.33
C GLU A 84 10.94 11.03 -6.98
N ASP A 85 10.00 11.08 -7.92
CA ASP A 85 8.66 11.64 -7.73
C ASP A 85 7.81 10.83 -6.72
N PHE A 86 8.19 9.59 -6.42
CA PHE A 86 7.45 8.69 -5.52
C PHE A 86 8.20 8.35 -4.23
N LYS A 87 9.38 8.93 -3.98
CA LYS A 87 10.17 8.67 -2.76
C LYS A 87 9.42 9.00 -1.47
N GLU A 88 8.45 9.91 -1.52
CA GLU A 88 7.58 10.23 -0.37
C GLU A 88 6.74 9.04 0.09
N PHE A 89 6.39 8.11 -0.82
CA PHE A 89 5.59 6.94 -0.49
C PHE A 89 6.32 5.96 0.42
N ILE A 90 7.66 5.96 0.42
CA ILE A 90 8.47 5.14 1.34
C ILE A 90 8.09 5.50 2.78
N LYS A 91 8.02 6.80 3.09
CA LYS A 91 7.60 7.28 4.41
C LYS A 91 6.14 7.01 4.69
N ILE A 92 5.27 7.16 3.69
CA ILE A 92 3.84 6.88 3.87
C ILE A 92 3.61 5.41 4.26
N ASN A 93 4.30 4.47 3.62
CA ASN A 93 4.17 3.04 3.91
C ASN A 93 4.63 2.73 5.34
N GLU A 94 5.74 3.33 5.78
CA GLU A 94 6.24 3.21 7.16
C GLU A 94 5.31 3.89 8.17
N GLU A 95 4.93 5.15 7.96
CA GLU A 95 4.12 5.92 8.90
C GLU A 95 2.73 5.32 9.08
N GLU A 96 2.11 4.82 8.01
CA GLU A 96 0.77 4.23 8.05
C GLU A 96 0.76 2.80 8.61
N THR A 97 1.92 2.18 8.83
CA THR A 97 2.01 0.84 9.45
C THR A 97 2.60 0.93 10.85
N VAL A 98 3.78 1.52 10.99
CA VAL A 98 4.53 1.61 12.25
C VAL A 98 3.94 2.64 13.22
N SER A 99 3.30 3.71 12.74
CA SER A 99 2.71 4.72 13.63
C SER A 99 1.30 4.38 14.10
N LEU A 100 0.70 3.30 13.61
CA LEU A 100 -0.60 2.81 14.07
C LEU A 100 -0.43 1.80 15.21
N GLY A 101 -1.39 1.74 16.12
CA GLY A 101 -1.41 0.70 17.15
C GLY A 101 -1.65 -0.68 16.53
N GLU A 102 -1.06 -1.73 17.10
CA GLU A 102 -1.16 -3.10 16.60
C GLU A 102 -2.63 -3.56 16.41
N GLU A 103 -3.54 -3.13 17.29
CA GLU A 103 -4.96 -3.46 17.23
C GLU A 103 -5.68 -2.81 16.03
N ASP A 104 -5.39 -1.54 15.74
CA ASP A 104 -5.94 -0.83 14.58
C ASP A 104 -5.35 -1.36 13.27
N LEU A 105 -4.05 -1.71 13.31
CA LEU A 105 -3.31 -2.21 12.17
C LEU A 105 -3.80 -3.61 11.74
N ASP A 106 -4.08 -4.50 12.69
CA ASP A 106 -4.64 -5.83 12.40
C ASP A 106 -6.01 -5.74 11.71
N GLY A 107 -6.84 -4.77 12.11
CA GLY A 107 -8.14 -4.50 11.48
C GLY A 107 -8.04 -4.03 10.01
N LEU A 108 -6.89 -3.52 9.60
CA LEU A 108 -6.62 -3.07 8.23
C LEU A 108 -5.82 -4.10 7.41
N ARG A 109 -5.37 -5.20 8.03
CA ARG A 109 -4.55 -6.22 7.35
C ARG A 109 -5.34 -6.83 6.19
N CYS A 110 -4.72 -6.83 5.02
CA CYS A 110 -5.22 -7.55 3.86
C CYS A 110 -4.71 -8.97 3.94
N THR A 111 -5.60 -9.93 4.23
CA THR A 111 -5.27 -11.35 4.17
C THR A 111 -5.75 -11.93 2.86
N ALA A 112 -4.89 -12.71 2.21
CA ALA A 112 -5.32 -13.63 1.17
C ALA A 112 -6.20 -14.69 1.86
N LYS A 113 -7.50 -14.66 1.61
CA LYS A 113 -8.48 -15.49 2.30
C LYS A 113 -8.28 -16.98 2.02
#